data_AF-A0A0F8ZEA1-F1
#
_entry.id   AF-A0A0F8ZEA1-F1
#
_cell.length_a   1.000
_cell.length_b   1.000
_cell.length_c   1.000
_cell.angle_alpha   90.00
_cell.angle_beta   90.00
_cell.angle_gamma   90.00
#
_symmetry.space_group_name_H-M   'P 1'
#
loop_
_entity.id
_entity.type
_entity.pdbx_description
1 polymer ?
#
loop_
_entity_poly.entity_id
_entity_poly.type
_entity_poly.pdbx_seq_one_letter_code
_entity_poly.pdbx_strand_id
1 'polypeptide(L)' 'MYEVDGYSARAFILKLEKDNKLTIRIRDSEKYCMICIDKEAKHNEPDPDDSGL' A
#
# COMPACT_ATOMS: atom_id res chain seq x y z
N MET A 1 -0.07 -27.09 -8.94
CA MET A 1 -0.77 -25.85 -8.55
C MET A 1 -0.06 -25.33 -7.32
N TYR A 2 0.55 -24.14 -7.37
CA TYR A 2 1.18 -23.55 -6.19
C TYR A 2 0.09 -22.84 -5.40
N GLU A 3 -0.48 -23.56 -4.45
CA GLU A 3 -1.41 -22.97 -3.49
C GLU A 3 -0.56 -22.32 -2.41
N VAL A 4 -0.48 -20.99 -2.44
CA VAL A 4 0.12 -20.23 -1.36
C VAL A 4 -0.92 -20.14 -0.27
N ASP A 5 -0.61 -20.63 0.92
CA ASP A 5 -1.53 -20.51 2.04
C ASP A 5 -1.79 -19.02 2.35
N GLY A 6 -2.99 -18.72 2.85
CA GLY A 6 -3.42 -17.34 3.07
C GLY A 6 -2.49 -16.55 4.01
N TYR A 7 -1.78 -17.22 4.91
CA TYR A 7 -0.83 -16.58 5.82
C TYR A 7 0.43 -16.15 5.06
N SER A 8 1.01 -17.03 4.24
CA SER A 8 2.14 -16.71 3.37
C SER A 8 1.82 -15.57 2.39
N ALA A 9 0.62 -15.57 1.80
CA ALA A 9 0.17 -14.50 0.92
C ALA A 9 0.06 -13.15 1.65
N ARG A 10 -0.48 -13.16 2.88
CA ARG A 10 -0.58 -11.95 3.72
C ARG A 10 0.79 -11.42 4.12
N ALA A 11 1.71 -12.29 4.51
CA ALA A 11 3.08 -11.90 4.87
C ALA A 11 3.81 -11.23 3.70
N PHE A 12 3.63 -11.76 2.48
CA PHE A 12 4.18 -11.16 1.27
C PHE A 12 3.60 -9.77 0.98
N ILE A 13 2.28 -9.59 1.10
CA ILE A 13 1.62 -8.29 0.92
C ILE A 13 2.14 -7.26 1.92
N LEU A 14 2.25 -7.62 3.21
CA LEU A 14 2.76 -6.72 4.25
C LEU A 14 4.22 -6.29 3.99
N LYS A 15 5.03 -7.22 3.48
CA LYS A 15 6.41 -6.89 3.09
C LYS A 15 6.45 -5.90 1.93
N LEU A 16 5.62 -6.10 0.91
CA LEU A 16 5.50 -5.17 -0.21
C LEU A 16 5.07 -3.77 0.22
N GLU A 17 4.07 -3.67 1.11
CA GLU A 17 3.61 -2.41 1.70
C GLU A 17 4.76 -1.66 2.37
N LYS A 18 5.53 -2.34 3.22
CA LYS A 18 6.65 -1.75 3.96
C LYS A 18 7.81 -1.32 3.06
N ASP A 19 8.27 -2.21 2.18
CA ASP A 19 9.47 -1.98 1.37
C ASP A 19 9.27 -0.84 0.37
N ASN A 20 8.03 -0.62 -0.07
CA ASN A 20 7.70 0.33 -1.13
C ASN A 20 6.85 1.52 -0.65
N LYS A 21 6.51 1.59 0.64
CA LYS A 21 5.60 2.60 1.21
C LYS A 21 4.28 2.66 0.44
N LEU A 22 3.65 1.49 0.34
CA LEU A 22 2.38 1.30 -0.35
C LEU A 22 1.28 0.99 0.66
N THR A 23 0.06 1.30 0.27
CA THR A 23 -1.15 0.76 0.91
C THR A 23 -1.83 -0.19 -0.09
N ILE A 24 -1.99 -1.46 0.28
CA ILE A 24 -2.62 -2.48 -0.54
C ILE A 24 -3.98 -2.84 0.06
N ARG A 25 -5.06 -2.58 -0.69
CA ARG A 25 -6.44 -2.82 -0.26
C ARG A 25 -7.08 -3.87 -1.16
N ILE A 26 -7.61 -4.93 -0.56
CA ILE A 26 -8.38 -5.95 -1.27
C ILE A 26 -9.86 -5.66 -1.02
N ARG A 27 -10.62 -5.46 -2.09
CA ARG A 27 -12.09 -5.35 -2.06
C ARG A 27 -12.65 -6.57 -2.74
N ASP A 28 -13.41 -7.35 -2.00
CA ASP A 28 -14.07 -8.54 -2.51
C ASP A 28 -15.59 -8.33 -2.57
N SER A 29 -16.22 -8.89 -3.59
CA SER A 29 -17.67 -8.86 -3.81
C SER A 29 -18.08 -10.14 -4.52
N GLU A 30 -19.38 -10.46 -4.52
CA GLU A 30 -19.90 -11.64 -5.22
C GLU A 30 -19.60 -11.68 -6.73
N LYS A 31 -19.27 -10.53 -7.34
CA LYS A 31 -19.06 -10.40 -8.81
C LYS A 31 -17.60 -10.21 -9.21
N TYR A 32 -16.79 -9.65 -8.32
CA TYR A 32 -15.40 -9.32 -8.61
C TYR A 32 -14.59 -9.18 -7.33
N CYS A 33 -13.32 -9.50 -7.45
CA CYS A 33 -12.29 -9.15 -6.49
C CYS A 33 -11.36 -8.10 -7.12
N MET A 34 -11.03 -7.06 -6.37
CA MET A 34 -10.21 -5.94 -6.82
C MET A 34 -9.09 -5.67 -5.82
N ILE A 35 -7.87 -5.48 -6.33
CA ILE A 35 -6.70 -5.06 -5.55
C ILE A 35 -6.39 -3.61 -5.91
N CYS A 36 -6.45 -2.71 -4.93
CA CYS A 36 -6.03 -1.32 -5.07
C CYS A 36 -4.66 -1.15 -4.42
N ILE A 37 -3.71 -0.54 -5.15
CA ILE A 37 -2.35 -0.27 -4.66
C ILE A 37 -2.13 1.24 -4.74
N ASP A 38 -2.08 1.88 -3.58
CA ASP A 38 -1.85 3.31 -3.47
C ASP A 38 -0.40 3.56 -3.02
N LYS A 39 0.27 4.56 -3.59
CA LYS A 39 1.54 5.05 -3.04
C LYS A 39 1.21 5.97 -1.88
N GLU A 40 1.90 5.83 -0.74
CA GLU A 40 1.85 6.86 0.28
C GLU A 40 2.46 8.13 -0.34
N ALA A 41 1.64 9.18 -0.48
CA ALA A 41 2.14 10.48 -0.85
C ALA A 41 3.20 10.84 0.19
N LYS A 42 4.44 11.12 -0.24
CA LYS A 42 5.40 11.79 0.63
C LYS A 42 4.67 13.05 1.10
N HIS A 43 4.40 13.15 2.39
CA HIS A 43 4.06 14.42 2.98
C HIS A 43 5.26 15.31 2.66
N ASN A 44 5.11 16.17 1.65
CA ASN A 44 6.02 17.29 1.51
C ASN A 44 5.79 18.07 2.81
N GLU A 45 6.77 17.99 3.71
CA GLU A 45 6.87 18.97 4.79
C GLU A 45 6.77 20.37 4.15
N PRO A 46 6.11 21.34 4.79
CA PRO A 46 6.16 22.71 4.31
C PRO A 46 7.63 23.14 4.28
N ASP A 47 8.08 23.64 3.13
CA ASP A 47 9.41 24.23 2.98
C ASP A 47 9.62 25.25 4.13
N PRO A 48 10.71 25.17 4.91
CA PRO A 48 11.00 26.14 5.97
C PRO A 48 11.43 27.52 5.42
N ASP A 49 11.27 27.76 4.11
CA ASP A 49 11.63 29.00 3.42
C ASP A 49 10.43 29.93 3.14
N ASP A 50 9.27 29.68 3.75
CA ASP A 50 8.29 30.76 3.97
C ASP A 50 8.58 31.46 5.31
N SER A 51 9.85 31.82 5.50
CA SER A 51 10.21 32.97 6.33
C SER A 51 9.96 34.24 5.52
N GLY A 52 8.69 34.44 5.16
CA GLY A 52 8.17 35.68 4.60
C GLY A 52 8.24 36.79 5.65
N LEU A 53 9.33 37.56 5.57
CA LEU A 53 9.44 38.93 6.07
C LEU A 53 8.25 39.80 5.63
#